data_AF-E6PT69-F1
#
_entry.id   AF-E6PT69-F1
#
_cell.length_a   1.000
_cell.length_b   1.000
_cell.length_c   1.000
_cell.angle_alpha   90.00
_cell.angle_beta   90.00
_cell.angle_gamma   90.00
#
_symmetry.space_group_name_H-M   'P 1'
#
loop_
_entity.id
_entity.type
_entity.pdbx_description
1 polymer ?
#
loop_
_entity_poly.entity_id
_entity_poly.type
_entity_poly.pdbx_seq_one_letter_code
_entity_poly.pdbx_strand_id
1 'polypeptide(L)'
;MAPAATPRTAPLCPVCGQANGCVPAASGSFEAACWCRDVTISDAALARIPPAMRGQACLCPSCANLVGASADDMSNSTRAQAAAARRIGVFDSGVGGLTVLAALHRRLPQAHFTYAADSAFAPYGERDASYVLGRSRWLSAFLLAQGCELIVVACNTATALAIAALRQQWPSIPFVGIEPAIKPALAAARGKPVGVLATPGTLASPKFQALLQAQSSDADLLLQPCPGLAEAIENRGPEAAETLALVERFCTPLRAAGCTTVVLGCTHYPLVAPALREALGRSPAEATLLDPADAVAAQTARIAASLPATGQFSNVRGQIDFWTNGEPATLLRIAQACGLDGRAIHQLSPALHHIAPSVQAHRSPP
;
A
#
# COMPACT_ATOMS: atom_id res chain seq x y z
N MET A 1 -41.21 26.04 1.94
CA MET A 1 -40.49 24.80 2.31
C MET A 1 -39.97 24.17 1.03
N ALA A 2 -38.66 24.10 0.84
CA ALA A 2 -38.08 23.35 -0.27
C ALA A 2 -38.38 21.85 -0.08
N PRO A 3 -38.70 21.09 -1.15
CA PRO A 3 -39.01 19.68 -1.03
C PRO A 3 -37.82 18.91 -0.45
N ALA A 4 -38.08 17.97 0.45
CA ALA A 4 -37.09 17.06 0.99
C ALA A 4 -36.40 16.31 -0.17
N ALA A 5 -35.10 16.49 -0.32
CA ALA A 5 -34.32 15.87 -1.37
C ALA A 5 -34.39 14.34 -1.22
N THR A 6 -34.94 13.66 -2.23
CA THR A 6 -34.82 12.22 -2.38
C THR A 6 -33.34 11.88 -2.57
N PRO A 7 -32.79 10.87 -1.86
CA PRO A 7 -31.37 10.56 -1.96
C PRO A 7 -31.06 10.04 -3.37
N ARG A 8 -30.39 10.88 -4.18
CA ARG A 8 -29.92 10.48 -5.49
C ARG A 8 -28.63 9.68 -5.33
N THR A 9 -28.67 8.48 -5.87
CA THR A 9 -27.66 7.43 -5.97
C THR A 9 -26.46 7.81 -6.84
N ALA A 10 -25.87 8.99 -6.68
CA ALA A 10 -24.63 9.34 -7.37
C ALA A 10 -23.43 8.96 -6.47
N PRO A 11 -22.70 7.87 -6.75
CA PRO A 11 -21.52 7.51 -5.95
C PRO A 11 -20.30 8.38 -6.30
N LEU A 12 -20.43 9.36 -7.20
CA LEU A 12 -19.33 10.18 -7.70
C LEU A 12 -19.37 11.60 -7.14
N CYS A 13 -18.20 12.14 -6.86
CA CYS A 13 -17.99 13.51 -6.42
C CYS A 13 -18.23 14.46 -7.61
N PRO A 14 -19.07 15.50 -7.45
CA PRO A 14 -19.39 16.42 -8.54
C PRO A 14 -18.22 17.34 -8.94
N VAL A 15 -17.11 17.32 -8.19
CA VAL A 15 -15.92 18.15 -8.43
C VAL A 15 -14.83 17.39 -9.17
N CYS A 16 -14.57 16.12 -8.83
CA CYS A 16 -13.48 15.34 -9.42
C CYS A 16 -13.93 14.08 -10.16
N GLY A 17 -15.23 13.74 -10.14
CA GLY A 17 -15.76 12.53 -10.77
C GLY A 17 -15.38 11.22 -10.09
N GLN A 18 -14.59 11.23 -9.01
CA GLN A 18 -14.20 10.04 -8.26
C GLN A 18 -15.26 9.62 -7.25
N ALA A 19 -15.15 8.40 -6.70
CA ALA A 19 -16.05 7.94 -5.66
C ALA A 19 -16.13 8.93 -4.47
N ASN A 20 -17.33 9.33 -4.06
CA ASN A 20 -17.54 10.28 -2.96
C ASN A 20 -17.50 9.62 -1.57
N GLY A 21 -17.55 8.29 -1.50
CA GLY A 21 -17.48 7.53 -0.25
C GLY A 21 -18.68 7.76 0.69
N CYS A 22 -19.81 8.25 0.15
CA CYS A 22 -21.03 8.43 0.92
C CYS A 22 -21.70 7.08 1.19
N VAL A 23 -22.19 6.89 2.41
CA VAL A 23 -23.04 5.75 2.79
C VAL A 23 -24.48 6.25 2.82
N PRO A 24 -25.40 5.73 2.00
CA PRO A 24 -26.79 6.16 2.01
C PRO A 24 -27.42 5.91 3.38
N ALA A 25 -28.03 6.95 3.94
CA ALA A 25 -28.94 6.86 5.07
C ALA A 25 -30.34 6.49 4.57
N ALA A 26 -31.05 5.62 5.27
CA ALA A 26 -32.48 5.43 5.04
C ALA A 26 -33.24 6.72 5.41
N SER A 27 -34.38 6.95 4.77
CA SER A 27 -35.20 8.17 4.86
C SER A 27 -35.32 8.73 6.28
N GLY A 28 -34.55 9.77 6.58
CA GLY A 28 -34.64 10.53 7.83
C GLY A 28 -33.79 10.03 9.00
N SER A 29 -33.07 8.90 8.89
CA SER A 29 -32.14 8.43 9.95
C SER A 29 -30.71 8.29 9.42
N PHE A 30 -29.81 9.15 9.89
CA PHE A 30 -28.37 9.02 9.61
C PHE A 30 -27.73 7.95 10.52
N GLU A 31 -28.10 6.68 10.34
CA GLU A 31 -27.59 5.55 11.13
C GLU A 31 -26.12 5.22 10.84
N ALA A 32 -25.57 5.71 9.72
CA ALA A 32 -24.14 5.59 9.40
C ALA A 32 -23.39 6.91 9.65
N ALA A 33 -22.25 6.83 10.34
CA ALA A 33 -21.31 7.93 10.48
C ALA A 33 -20.63 8.20 9.12
N CYS A 34 -21.18 9.15 8.35
CA CYS A 34 -20.51 9.64 7.16
C CYS A 34 -19.26 10.42 7.58
N TRP A 35 -18.15 10.22 6.87
CA TRP A 35 -16.89 10.90 7.14
C TRP A 35 -17.02 12.43 7.16
N CYS A 36 -18.02 12.99 6.45
CA CYS A 36 -18.25 14.43 6.38
C CYS A 36 -18.93 15.03 7.63
N ARG A 37 -19.42 14.19 8.56
CA ARG A 37 -20.12 14.66 9.77
C ARG A 37 -19.18 15.36 10.75
N ASP A 38 -17.94 14.89 10.80
CA ASP A 38 -16.94 15.33 11.77
C ASP A 38 -15.87 16.23 11.13
N VAL A 39 -16.14 16.80 9.96
CA VAL A 39 -15.23 17.70 9.25
C VAL A 39 -15.91 18.99 8.83
N THR A 40 -15.17 20.09 8.90
CA THR A 40 -15.64 21.39 8.40
C THR A 40 -15.27 21.52 6.92
N ILE A 41 -16.28 21.68 6.06
CA ILE A 41 -16.09 21.89 4.62
C ILE A 41 -16.09 23.39 4.36
N SER A 42 -15.01 23.92 3.79
CA SER A 42 -14.89 25.36 3.49
C SER A 42 -15.89 25.83 2.44
N ASP A 43 -16.30 27.10 2.51
CA ASP A 43 -17.14 27.74 1.48
C ASP A 43 -16.48 27.69 0.09
N ALA A 44 -15.15 27.77 0.02
CA ALA A 44 -14.40 27.63 -1.22
C ALA A 44 -14.57 26.23 -1.84
N ALA A 45 -14.57 25.18 -1.02
CA ALA A 45 -14.83 23.81 -1.48
C ALA A 45 -16.29 23.63 -1.93
N LEU A 46 -17.24 24.24 -1.23
CA LEU A 46 -18.66 24.22 -1.60
C LEU A 46 -18.94 25.02 -2.90
N ALA A 47 -18.24 26.13 -3.11
CA ALA A 47 -18.38 26.97 -4.30
C ALA A 47 -18.04 26.22 -5.60
N ARG A 48 -17.15 25.23 -5.52
CA ARG A 48 -16.75 24.37 -6.65
C ARG A 48 -17.82 23.36 -7.06
N ILE A 49 -18.86 23.16 -6.25
CA ILE A 49 -19.98 22.28 -6.61
C ILE A 49 -20.81 22.97 -7.70
N PRO A 50 -21.03 22.33 -8.87
CA PRO A 50 -21.91 22.84 -9.91
C PRO A 50 -23.29 23.21 -9.32
N PRO A 51 -23.90 24.35 -9.70
CA PRO A 51 -25.17 24.79 -9.12
C PRO A 51 -26.28 23.72 -9.13
N ALA A 52 -26.35 22.94 -10.21
CA ALA A 52 -27.32 21.85 -10.37
C ALA A 52 -27.13 20.66 -9.40
N MET A 53 -25.98 20.56 -8.73
CA MET A 53 -25.60 19.44 -7.85
C MET A 53 -25.55 19.84 -6.37
N ARG A 54 -25.75 21.12 -6.03
CA ARG A 54 -25.75 21.59 -4.63
C ARG A 54 -26.94 21.02 -3.88
N GLY A 55 -26.69 20.46 -2.69
CA GLY A 55 -27.69 19.77 -1.87
C GLY A 55 -28.15 18.41 -2.43
N GLN A 56 -27.56 17.93 -3.54
CA GLN A 56 -27.93 16.67 -4.19
C GLN A 56 -26.82 15.63 -4.20
N ALA A 57 -25.54 16.04 -4.18
CA ALA A 57 -24.39 15.14 -4.25
C ALA A 57 -23.36 15.45 -3.15
N CYS A 58 -22.75 14.40 -2.59
CA CYS A 58 -21.67 14.53 -1.62
C CYS A 58 -20.32 14.79 -2.31
N LEU A 59 -19.48 15.62 -1.69
CA LEU A 59 -18.07 15.73 -2.05
C LEU A 59 -17.33 14.46 -1.63
N CYS A 60 -16.16 14.19 -2.21
CA CYS A 60 -15.22 13.21 -1.65
C CYS A 60 -14.32 13.88 -0.59
N PRO A 61 -13.68 13.11 0.31
CA PRO A 61 -12.77 13.65 1.32
C PRO A 61 -11.68 14.56 0.74
N SER A 62 -11.14 14.18 -0.42
CA SER A 62 -10.11 14.97 -1.09
C SER A 62 -10.62 16.32 -1.56
N CYS A 63 -11.82 16.40 -2.15
CA CYS A 63 -12.35 17.67 -2.67
C CYS A 63 -12.90 18.59 -1.58
N ALA A 64 -13.43 18.02 -0.49
CA ALA A 64 -13.85 18.82 0.67
C ALA A 64 -12.66 19.51 1.37
N ASN A 65 -11.47 18.91 1.30
CA ASN A 65 -10.25 19.43 1.92
C ASN A 65 -9.43 20.38 1.03
N LEU A 66 -9.90 20.75 -0.17
CA LEU A 66 -9.17 21.66 -1.06
C LEU A 66 -9.46 23.15 -0.75
N VAL A 67 -8.85 23.59 0.34
CA VAL A 67 -8.25 24.91 0.70
C VAL A 67 -9.09 26.19 0.77
N GLY A 68 -9.03 26.81 1.95
CA GLY A 68 -9.27 28.24 2.22
C GLY A 68 -9.04 28.56 3.70
N ALA A 69 -7.79 28.49 4.18
CA ALA A 69 -7.43 28.88 5.54
C ALA A 69 -7.25 30.40 5.62
N SER A 70 -8.10 31.10 6.39
CA SER A 70 -7.75 32.39 6.98
C SER A 70 -7.06 32.15 8.32
N ALA A 71 -6.00 32.92 8.58
CA ALA A 71 -5.05 32.71 9.68
C ALA A 71 -5.62 32.88 11.10
N ASP A 72 -6.90 33.26 11.26
CA ASP A 72 -7.43 33.75 12.54
C ASP A 72 -8.36 32.79 13.28
N ASP A 73 -8.70 31.60 12.76
CA ASP A 73 -9.69 30.70 13.39
C ASP A 73 -9.17 29.28 13.67
N MET A 74 -7.99 29.20 14.29
CA MET A 74 -7.40 27.93 14.72
C MET A 74 -7.98 27.48 16.07
N SER A 75 -9.12 26.79 16.03
CA SER A 75 -9.61 26.02 17.18
C SER A 75 -8.81 24.73 17.40
N ASN A 76 -8.88 24.21 18.63
CA ASN A 76 -8.13 23.06 19.18
C ASN A 76 -8.21 21.74 18.36
N SER A 77 -9.09 21.65 17.35
CA SER A 77 -9.26 20.45 16.50
C SER A 77 -8.18 20.31 15.40
N THR A 78 -7.48 21.38 15.05
CA THR A 78 -6.41 21.35 14.02
C THR A 78 -5.11 20.69 14.49
N ARG A 79 -4.90 20.52 15.81
CA ARG A 79 -3.77 19.74 16.35
C ARG A 79 -3.82 18.26 15.98
N ALA A 80 -4.99 17.71 15.64
CA ALA A 80 -5.16 16.31 15.27
C ALA A 80 -4.90 16.01 13.78
N GLN A 81 -4.87 17.04 12.92
CA GLN A 81 -4.75 16.87 11.46
C GLN A 81 -3.46 17.44 10.86
N ALA A 82 -2.73 18.28 11.59
CA ALA A 82 -1.35 18.57 11.24
C ALA A 82 -0.47 17.50 11.89
N ALA A 83 -0.24 16.36 11.23
CA ALA A 83 0.84 15.47 11.64
C ALA A 83 2.16 16.12 11.20
N ALA A 84 3.16 16.19 12.07
CA ALA A 84 4.52 16.53 11.65
C ALA A 84 4.92 15.67 10.44
N ALA A 85 5.46 16.29 9.39
CA ALA A 85 5.78 15.59 8.14
C ALA A 85 6.77 14.44 8.43
N ARG A 86 6.29 13.19 8.35
CA ARG A 86 7.07 11.99 8.67
C ARG A 86 8.01 11.63 7.55
N ARG A 87 9.17 11.09 7.90
CA ARG A 87 10.07 10.41 6.94
C ARG A 87 9.87 8.90 7.04
N ILE A 88 9.26 8.32 6.01
CA ILE A 88 8.93 6.90 5.97
C ILE A 88 9.84 6.22 4.95
N GLY A 89 10.62 5.25 5.42
CA GLY A 89 11.42 4.39 4.56
C GLY A 89 10.56 3.27 4.02
N VAL A 90 10.69 2.97 2.73
CA VAL A 90 9.99 1.85 2.09
C VAL A 90 11.02 1.07 1.30
N PHE A 91 11.12 -0.25 1.47
CA PHE A 91 11.99 -1.06 0.61
C PHE A 91 11.29 -2.29 0.06
N ASP A 92 11.74 -2.73 -1.10
CA ASP A 92 11.37 -3.98 -1.74
C ASP A 92 12.57 -4.62 -2.42
N SER A 93 12.45 -5.90 -2.78
CA SER A 93 13.45 -6.61 -3.58
C SER A 93 13.64 -6.02 -4.97
N GLY A 94 12.67 -5.27 -5.49
CA GLY A 94 12.74 -4.63 -6.79
C GLY A 94 11.68 -3.55 -6.91
N VAL A 95 11.00 -3.51 -8.05
CA VAL A 95 10.00 -2.46 -8.39
C VAL A 95 8.58 -2.76 -7.93
N GLY A 96 8.28 -4.01 -7.54
CA GLY A 96 6.93 -4.43 -7.15
C GLY A 96 6.37 -3.61 -5.99
N GLY A 97 7.21 -3.26 -5.01
CA GLY A 97 6.83 -2.47 -3.84
C GLY A 97 6.32 -1.06 -4.17
N LEU A 98 6.45 -0.57 -5.41
CA LEU A 98 5.84 0.68 -5.85
C LEU A 98 4.31 0.64 -5.77
N THR A 99 3.69 -0.54 -5.88
CA THR A 99 2.24 -0.71 -5.68
C THR A 99 1.83 -0.37 -4.25
N VAL A 100 2.62 -0.79 -3.27
CA VAL A 100 2.45 -0.46 -1.85
C VAL A 100 2.76 1.02 -1.59
N LEU A 101 3.82 1.56 -2.21
CA LEU A 101 4.16 2.98 -2.10
C LEU A 101 3.06 3.88 -2.65
N ALA A 102 2.38 3.51 -3.73
CA ALA A 102 1.24 4.25 -4.27
C ALA A 102 0.08 4.31 -3.27
N ALA A 103 -0.24 3.19 -2.60
CA ALA A 103 -1.24 3.16 -1.54
C ALA A 103 -0.83 4.02 -0.33
N LEU A 104 0.45 3.95 0.08
CA LEU A 104 1.01 4.77 1.15
C LEU A 104 0.92 6.27 0.83
N HIS A 105 1.36 6.67 -0.36
CA HIS A 105 1.38 8.08 -0.77
C HIS A 105 -0.03 8.66 -0.88
N ARG A 106 -1.00 7.88 -1.34
CA ARG A 106 -2.42 8.27 -1.34
C ARG A 106 -2.97 8.45 0.08
N ARG A 107 -2.59 7.58 1.02
CA ARG A 107 -3.10 7.60 2.40
C ARG A 107 -2.40 8.63 3.29
N LEU A 108 -1.13 8.91 3.05
CA LEU A 108 -0.26 9.79 3.83
C LEU A 108 0.37 10.86 2.91
N PRO A 109 -0.43 11.77 2.33
CA PRO A 109 0.05 12.72 1.32
C PRO A 109 1.06 13.74 1.85
N GLN A 110 1.16 13.93 3.17
CA GLN A 110 2.12 14.83 3.82
C GLN A 110 3.43 14.13 4.21
N ALA A 111 3.52 12.79 4.12
CA ALA A 111 4.73 12.06 4.47
C ALA A 111 5.77 12.12 3.35
N HIS A 112 7.02 12.34 3.73
CA HIS A 112 8.17 12.17 2.85
C HIS A 112 8.54 10.69 2.80
N PHE A 113 8.69 10.15 1.60
CA PHE A 113 9.03 8.75 1.38
C PHE A 113 10.42 8.63 0.80
N THR A 114 11.21 7.71 1.35
CA THR A 114 12.43 7.22 0.72
C THR A 114 12.18 5.78 0.30
N TYR A 115 12.10 5.53 -1.00
CA TYR A 115 11.88 4.20 -1.56
C TYR A 115 13.19 3.59 -2.04
N ALA A 116 13.51 2.38 -1.58
CA ALA A 116 14.70 1.64 -1.98
C ALA A 116 14.34 0.30 -2.64
N ALA A 117 14.65 0.17 -3.94
CA ALA A 117 14.54 -1.06 -4.71
C ALA A 117 15.89 -1.79 -4.77
N ASP A 118 15.90 -3.05 -4.34
CA ASP A 118 17.10 -3.91 -4.40
C ASP A 118 17.19 -4.72 -5.71
N SER A 119 16.75 -4.15 -6.83
CA SER A 119 16.53 -4.84 -8.10
C SER A 119 17.74 -5.67 -8.60
N ALA A 120 18.98 -5.26 -8.32
CA ALA A 120 20.16 -6.05 -8.70
C ALA A 120 20.28 -7.40 -7.97
N PHE A 121 19.58 -7.55 -6.85
CA PHE A 121 19.55 -8.76 -6.02
C PHE A 121 18.19 -9.47 -6.03
N ALA A 122 17.25 -8.98 -6.83
CA ALA A 122 15.95 -9.60 -7.10
C ALA A 122 16.11 -10.93 -7.87
N PRO A 123 15.07 -11.78 -7.90
CA PRO A 123 13.92 -11.77 -6.99
C PRO A 123 14.28 -12.44 -5.65
N TYR A 124 13.73 -11.95 -4.54
CA TYR A 124 13.94 -12.61 -3.24
C TYR A 124 13.18 -13.93 -3.09
N GLY A 125 12.09 -14.11 -3.84
CA GLY A 125 11.19 -15.27 -3.75
C GLY A 125 11.85 -16.64 -3.94
N GLU A 126 13.06 -16.66 -4.52
CA GLU A 126 13.82 -17.87 -4.87
C GLU A 126 15.16 -17.94 -4.10
N ARG A 127 15.37 -17.05 -3.13
CA ARG A 127 16.58 -16.96 -2.31
C ARG A 127 16.34 -17.54 -0.92
N ASP A 128 17.41 -17.99 -0.27
CA ASP A 128 17.33 -18.50 1.09
C ASP A 128 17.09 -17.38 2.13
N ALA A 129 16.66 -17.78 3.32
CA ALA A 129 16.32 -16.85 4.40
C ALA A 129 17.52 -15.99 4.87
N SER A 130 18.74 -16.53 4.86
CA SER A 130 19.93 -15.81 5.32
C SER A 130 20.31 -14.70 4.34
N TYR A 131 20.19 -14.97 3.03
CA TYR A 131 20.37 -14.01 1.96
C TYR A 131 19.36 -12.87 2.08
N VAL A 132 18.07 -13.20 2.16
CA VAL A 132 16.98 -12.21 2.26
C VAL A 132 17.13 -11.36 3.51
N LEU A 133 17.50 -11.96 4.64
CA LEU A 133 17.77 -11.23 5.88
C LEU A 133 18.96 -10.28 5.75
N GLY A 134 20.08 -10.72 5.16
CA GLY A 134 21.27 -9.90 4.95
C GLY A 134 20.96 -8.65 4.12
N ARG A 135 20.26 -8.82 3.00
CA ARG A 135 19.85 -7.68 2.16
C ARG A 135 18.84 -6.77 2.86
N SER A 136 17.85 -7.35 3.55
CA SER A 136 16.83 -6.57 4.29
C SER A 136 17.44 -5.73 5.41
N ARG A 137 18.45 -6.25 6.12
CA ARG A 137 19.21 -5.48 7.12
C ARG A 137 19.93 -4.30 6.51
N TRP A 138 20.58 -4.52 5.37
CA TRP A 138 21.32 -3.47 4.67
C TRP A 138 20.40 -2.34 4.19
N LEU A 139 19.27 -2.69 3.55
CA LEU A 139 18.25 -1.70 3.11
C LEU A 139 17.66 -0.94 4.31
N SER A 140 17.39 -1.64 5.42
CA SER A 140 16.88 -1.01 6.63
C SER A 140 17.89 -0.01 7.21
N ALA A 141 19.15 -0.40 7.33
CA ALA A 141 20.21 0.47 7.82
C ALA A 141 20.43 1.69 6.89
N PHE A 142 20.34 1.50 5.57
CA PHE A 142 20.39 2.58 4.60
C PHE A 142 19.25 3.58 4.82
N LEU A 143 18.01 3.11 4.93
CA LEU A 143 16.83 3.98 5.15
C LEU A 143 16.93 4.72 6.49
N LEU A 144 17.41 4.08 7.55
CA LEU A 144 17.67 4.74 8.83
C LEU A 144 18.72 5.85 8.70
N ALA A 145 19.79 5.63 7.92
CA ALA A 145 20.79 6.65 7.65
C ALA A 145 20.25 7.83 6.83
N GLN A 146 19.19 7.62 6.03
CA GLN A 146 18.44 8.70 5.36
C GLN A 146 17.48 9.44 6.32
N GLY A 147 17.45 9.07 7.61
CA GLY A 147 16.61 9.71 8.62
C GLY A 147 15.17 9.24 8.61
N CYS A 148 14.88 8.06 8.06
CA CYS A 148 13.55 7.46 8.16
C CYS A 148 13.25 7.01 9.60
N GLU A 149 12.05 7.31 10.06
CA GLU A 149 11.63 7.09 11.45
C GLU A 149 10.75 5.84 11.60
N LEU A 150 10.21 5.38 10.48
CA LEU A 150 9.39 4.20 10.33
C LEU A 150 9.77 3.52 9.01
N ILE A 151 9.84 2.19 9.02
CA ILE A 151 10.18 1.41 7.82
C ILE A 151 9.01 0.52 7.41
N VAL A 152 8.64 0.57 6.14
CA VAL A 152 7.71 -0.37 5.50
C VAL A 152 8.52 -1.37 4.67
N VAL A 153 8.42 -2.65 5.02
CA VAL A 153 8.93 -3.77 4.25
C VAL A 153 7.91 -4.10 3.16
N ALA A 154 8.00 -3.44 2.02
CA ALA A 154 7.09 -3.57 0.88
C ALA A 154 7.43 -4.77 -0.01
N CYS A 155 7.80 -5.90 0.60
CA CYS A 155 8.10 -7.17 -0.04
C CYS A 155 7.47 -8.30 0.76
N ASN A 156 6.66 -9.15 0.15
CA ASN A 156 6.03 -10.29 0.83
C ASN A 156 7.11 -11.26 1.35
N THR A 157 8.10 -11.59 0.53
CA THR A 157 9.18 -12.52 0.89
C THR A 157 10.07 -11.94 1.99
N ALA A 158 10.49 -10.67 1.89
CA ALA A 158 11.28 -10.04 2.95
C ALA A 158 10.46 -9.91 4.26
N THR A 159 9.17 -9.60 4.16
CA THR A 159 8.31 -9.59 5.35
C THR A 159 8.26 -10.97 5.99
N ALA A 160 8.09 -12.02 5.19
CA ALA A 160 7.90 -13.37 5.69
C ALA A 160 9.18 -13.97 6.30
N LEU A 161 10.35 -13.62 5.78
CA LEU A 161 11.63 -14.21 6.19
C LEU A 161 12.46 -13.31 7.12
N ALA A 162 12.34 -11.98 7.05
CA ALA A 162 13.27 -11.06 7.72
C ALA A 162 12.65 -10.17 8.80
N ILE A 163 11.36 -9.79 8.70
CA ILE A 163 10.81 -8.70 9.53
C ILE A 163 10.92 -8.93 11.04
N ALA A 164 10.81 -10.17 11.50
CA ALA A 164 10.95 -10.50 12.92
C ALA A 164 12.36 -10.17 13.43
N ALA A 165 13.38 -10.54 12.66
CA ALA A 165 14.77 -10.24 12.99
C ALA A 165 15.09 -8.74 12.87
N LEU A 166 14.47 -8.02 11.91
CA LEU A 166 14.61 -6.56 11.81
C LEU A 166 14.05 -5.85 13.05
N ARG A 167 12.86 -6.26 13.52
CA ARG A 167 12.25 -5.73 14.74
C ARG A 167 13.07 -6.03 15.99
N GLN A 168 13.71 -7.20 16.05
CA GLN A 168 14.62 -7.54 17.15
C GLN A 168 15.89 -6.68 17.12
N GLN A 169 16.43 -6.40 15.93
CA GLN A 169 17.65 -5.62 15.77
C GLN A 169 17.45 -4.12 16.04
N TRP A 170 16.30 -3.57 15.65
CA TRP A 170 15.95 -2.16 15.86
C TRP A 170 14.63 -2.03 16.62
N PRO A 171 14.60 -2.36 17.92
CA PRO A 171 13.35 -2.41 18.70
C PRO A 171 12.67 -1.05 18.90
N SER A 172 13.41 0.05 18.76
CA SER A 172 12.88 1.42 18.82
C SER A 172 12.32 1.92 17.50
N ILE A 173 12.53 1.21 16.39
CA ILE A 173 12.06 1.59 15.06
C ILE A 173 10.83 0.76 14.71
N PRO A 174 9.68 1.37 14.37
CA PRO A 174 8.55 0.62 13.90
C PRO A 174 8.80 0.05 12.49
N PHE A 175 8.61 -1.26 12.36
CA PHE A 175 8.57 -1.94 11.06
C PHE A 175 7.15 -2.40 10.74
N VAL A 176 6.63 -1.92 9.61
CA VAL A 176 5.38 -2.40 9.01
C VAL A 176 5.73 -3.39 7.90
N GLY A 177 5.10 -4.55 7.91
CA GLY A 177 5.26 -5.55 6.85
C GLY A 177 3.94 -5.81 6.15
N ILE A 178 4.02 -6.60 5.08
CA ILE A 178 2.85 -7.08 4.34
C ILE A 178 2.30 -8.34 5.02
N GLU A 179 1.02 -8.32 5.37
CA GLU A 179 0.27 -9.51 5.77
C GLU A 179 -0.58 -9.98 4.59
N PRO A 180 -0.54 -11.27 4.21
CA PRO A 180 -1.42 -11.81 3.18
C PRO A 180 -2.90 -11.53 3.49
N ALA A 181 -3.67 -11.15 2.48
CA ALA A 181 -5.09 -10.83 2.60
C ALA A 181 -5.99 -12.08 2.72
N ILE A 182 -5.57 -13.11 3.47
CA ILE A 182 -6.26 -14.40 3.60
C ILE A 182 -7.60 -14.24 4.33
N LYS A 183 -7.61 -13.63 5.51
CA LYS A 183 -8.85 -13.43 6.28
C LYS A 183 -9.94 -12.66 5.49
N PRO A 184 -9.65 -11.49 4.87
CA PRO A 184 -10.65 -10.82 4.05
C PRO A 184 -11.01 -11.62 2.79
N ALA A 185 -10.09 -12.40 2.21
CA ALA A 185 -10.41 -13.27 1.08
C ALA A 185 -11.40 -14.39 1.44
N LEU A 186 -11.21 -15.05 2.58
CA LEU A 186 -12.14 -16.07 3.08
C LEU A 186 -13.54 -15.47 3.31
N ALA A 187 -13.61 -14.26 3.88
CA ALA A 187 -14.88 -13.56 4.04
C ALA A 187 -15.53 -13.19 2.68
N ALA A 188 -14.73 -12.79 1.70
CA ALA A 188 -15.22 -12.41 0.37
C ALA A 188 -15.66 -13.62 -0.48
N ALA A 189 -15.05 -14.79 -0.27
CA ALA A 189 -15.27 -15.99 -1.08
C ALA A 189 -16.63 -16.68 -0.84
N ARG A 190 -17.33 -16.35 0.25
CA ARG A 190 -18.68 -16.88 0.57
C ARG A 190 -18.76 -18.41 0.48
N GLY A 191 -17.75 -19.10 1.02
CA GLY A 191 -17.69 -20.57 1.04
C GLY A 191 -17.13 -21.21 -0.23
N LYS A 192 -16.64 -20.44 -1.21
CA LYS A 192 -15.86 -20.97 -2.33
C LYS A 192 -14.36 -21.05 -2.00
N PRO A 193 -13.58 -21.89 -2.70
CA PRO A 193 -12.14 -21.93 -2.53
C PRO A 193 -11.46 -20.58 -2.83
N VAL A 194 -10.48 -20.20 -2.03
CA VAL A 194 -9.64 -19.01 -2.20
C VAL A 194 -8.30 -19.41 -2.79
N GLY A 195 -7.94 -18.82 -3.93
CA GLY A 195 -6.60 -18.96 -4.50
C GLY A 195 -5.60 -18.06 -3.77
N VAL A 196 -4.40 -18.53 -3.50
CA VAL A 196 -3.30 -17.71 -2.98
C VAL A 196 -2.12 -17.79 -3.94
N LEU A 197 -1.94 -16.76 -4.76
CA LEU A 197 -0.79 -16.64 -5.65
C LEU A 197 0.36 -16.00 -4.88
N ALA A 198 1.47 -16.69 -4.70
CA ALA A 198 2.63 -16.13 -3.98
C ALA A 198 3.96 -16.70 -4.51
N THR A 199 5.08 -16.11 -4.07
CA THR A 199 6.41 -16.66 -4.40
C THR A 199 6.66 -17.95 -3.62
N PRO A 200 7.50 -18.88 -4.14
CA PRO A 200 7.86 -20.09 -3.40
C PRO A 200 8.40 -19.81 -2.00
N GLY A 201 9.32 -18.85 -1.87
CA GLY A 201 9.89 -18.46 -0.58
C GLY A 201 8.86 -17.88 0.41
N THR A 202 7.82 -17.18 -0.07
CA THR A 202 6.72 -16.72 0.79
C THR A 202 5.93 -17.91 1.34
N LEU A 203 5.52 -18.84 0.48
CA LEU A 203 4.71 -19.99 0.89
C LEU A 203 5.46 -20.95 1.83
N ALA A 204 6.77 -21.12 1.61
CA ALA A 204 7.63 -21.96 2.46
C ALA A 204 8.00 -21.30 3.81
N SER A 205 7.70 -20.01 4.00
CA SER A 205 8.16 -19.29 5.20
C SER A 205 7.45 -19.73 6.48
N PRO A 206 8.16 -19.75 7.64
CA PRO A 206 7.54 -20.04 8.93
C PRO A 206 6.39 -19.09 9.26
N LYS A 207 6.50 -17.81 8.89
CA LYS A 207 5.46 -16.82 9.11
C LYS A 207 4.18 -17.16 8.34
N PHE A 208 4.28 -17.58 7.07
CA PHE A 208 3.11 -17.96 6.28
C PHE A 208 2.46 -19.25 6.82
N GLN A 209 3.27 -20.23 7.22
CA GLN A 209 2.76 -21.46 7.83
C GLN A 209 2.03 -21.19 9.15
N ALA A 210 2.57 -20.31 10.00
CA ALA A 210 1.89 -19.88 11.22
C ALA A 210 0.58 -19.13 10.93
N LEU A 211 0.55 -18.30 9.87
CA LEU A 211 -0.68 -17.64 9.42
C LEU A 211 -1.73 -18.66 8.98
N LEU A 212 -1.36 -19.67 8.18
CA LEU A 212 -2.28 -20.73 7.76
C LEU A 212 -2.83 -21.51 8.96
N GLN A 213 -1.99 -21.87 9.92
CA GLN A 213 -2.41 -22.57 11.14
C GLN A 213 -3.37 -21.74 12.00
N ALA A 214 -3.22 -20.41 11.99
CA ALA A 214 -4.09 -19.49 12.72
C ALA A 214 -5.45 -19.26 12.04
N GLN A 215 -5.59 -19.60 10.75
CA GLN A 215 -6.88 -19.61 10.07
C GLN A 215 -7.49 -21.01 10.20
N SER A 216 -8.76 -21.11 10.60
CA SER A 216 -9.44 -22.38 10.92
C SER A 216 -9.28 -23.46 9.82
N SER A 217 -9.27 -24.73 10.24
CA SER A 217 -8.99 -25.92 9.43
C SER A 217 -9.90 -26.17 8.22
N ASP A 218 -11.05 -25.51 8.15
CA ASP A 218 -12.07 -25.71 7.10
C ASP A 218 -11.97 -24.66 5.98
N ALA A 219 -10.90 -23.86 5.96
CA ALA A 219 -10.66 -22.88 4.91
C ALA A 219 -10.14 -23.56 3.64
N ASP A 220 -10.96 -23.61 2.59
CA ASP A 220 -10.56 -24.07 1.25
C ASP A 220 -9.55 -23.10 0.61
N LEU A 221 -8.28 -23.21 1.01
CA LEU A 221 -7.17 -22.43 0.45
C LEU A 221 -6.44 -23.26 -0.60
N LEU A 222 -6.38 -22.75 -1.83
CA LEU A 222 -5.53 -23.29 -2.89
C LEU A 222 -4.24 -22.46 -2.99
N LEU A 223 -3.15 -23.00 -2.45
CA LEU A 223 -1.85 -22.34 -2.51
C LEU A 223 -1.19 -22.58 -3.87
N GLN A 224 -0.87 -21.50 -4.58
CA GLN A 224 -0.29 -21.54 -5.91
C GLN A 224 1.06 -20.82 -5.95
N PRO A 225 2.19 -21.55 -5.91
CA PRO A 225 3.51 -20.96 -6.13
C PRO A 225 3.63 -20.46 -7.57
N CYS A 226 4.18 -19.27 -7.74
CA CYS A 226 4.34 -18.61 -9.04
C CYS A 226 5.83 -18.27 -9.34
N PRO A 227 6.72 -19.26 -9.48
CA PRO A 227 8.14 -19.02 -9.79
C PRO A 227 8.29 -18.30 -11.14
N GLY A 228 9.27 -17.41 -11.24
CA GLY A 228 9.54 -16.60 -12.44
C GLY A 228 8.52 -15.51 -12.78
N LEU A 229 7.33 -15.46 -12.16
CA LEU A 229 6.32 -14.45 -12.51
C LEU A 229 6.77 -13.02 -12.15
N ALA A 230 7.32 -12.82 -10.94
CA ALA A 230 7.81 -11.51 -10.52
C ALA A 230 8.96 -11.03 -11.41
N GLU A 231 9.88 -11.92 -11.78
CA GLU A 231 10.99 -11.64 -12.69
C GLU A 231 10.48 -11.27 -14.09
N ALA A 232 9.52 -12.02 -14.65
CA ALA A 232 8.94 -11.71 -15.95
C ALA A 232 8.26 -10.34 -15.97
N ILE A 233 7.50 -9.99 -14.93
CA ILE A 233 6.86 -8.67 -14.78
C ILE A 233 7.92 -7.56 -14.77
N GLU A 234 9.02 -7.73 -14.05
CA GLU A 234 10.08 -6.72 -13.93
C GLU A 234 10.92 -6.57 -15.21
N ASN A 235 11.31 -7.70 -15.83
CA ASN A 235 12.26 -7.72 -16.94
C ASN A 235 11.60 -7.63 -18.33
N ARG A 236 10.38 -8.15 -18.49
CA ARG A 236 9.66 -8.20 -19.77
C ARG A 236 8.46 -7.27 -19.80
N GLY A 237 7.88 -6.98 -18.63
CA GLY A 237 6.70 -6.14 -18.48
C GLY A 237 5.41 -6.94 -18.30
N PRO A 238 4.34 -6.29 -17.81
CA PRO A 238 3.08 -6.96 -17.43
C PRO A 238 2.29 -7.51 -18.63
N GLU A 239 2.49 -6.94 -19.82
CA GLU A 239 1.76 -7.30 -21.05
C GLU A 239 2.57 -8.20 -22.00
N ALA A 240 3.82 -8.53 -21.65
CA ALA A 240 4.66 -9.39 -22.48
C ALA A 240 4.09 -10.81 -22.60
N ALA A 241 4.23 -11.43 -23.77
CA ALA A 241 3.68 -12.76 -24.04
C ALA A 241 4.16 -13.82 -23.05
N GLU A 242 5.42 -13.75 -22.63
CA GLU A 242 6.00 -14.65 -21.63
C GLU A 242 5.37 -14.45 -20.24
N THR A 243 5.10 -13.21 -19.85
CA THR A 243 4.40 -12.87 -18.60
C THR A 243 2.97 -13.40 -18.63
N LEU A 244 2.25 -13.17 -19.72
CA LEU A 244 0.87 -13.63 -19.90
C LEU A 244 0.77 -15.17 -19.91
N ALA A 245 1.73 -15.87 -20.52
CA ALA A 245 1.80 -17.32 -20.49
C ALA A 245 2.00 -17.88 -19.08
N LEU A 246 2.83 -17.22 -18.25
CA LEU A 246 2.97 -17.58 -16.84
C LEU A 246 1.67 -17.35 -16.06
N VAL A 247 1.01 -16.20 -16.27
CA VAL A 247 -0.29 -15.90 -15.65
C VAL A 247 -1.31 -16.98 -15.98
N GLU A 248 -1.48 -17.35 -17.25
CA GLU A 248 -2.42 -18.41 -17.66
C GLU A 248 -2.09 -19.76 -17.01
N ARG A 249 -0.81 -20.12 -16.98
CA ARG A 249 -0.34 -21.35 -16.33
C ARG A 249 -0.72 -21.40 -14.85
N PHE A 250 -0.52 -20.31 -14.11
CA PHE A 250 -0.79 -20.26 -12.68
C PHE A 250 -2.28 -20.08 -12.36
N CYS A 251 -3.07 -19.49 -13.25
CA CYS A 251 -4.52 -19.38 -13.10
C CYS A 251 -5.27 -20.67 -13.44
N THR A 252 -4.71 -21.54 -14.29
CA THR A 252 -5.32 -22.83 -14.68
C THR A 252 -5.82 -23.67 -13.49
N PRO A 253 -5.00 -23.99 -12.46
CA PRO A 253 -5.46 -24.77 -11.31
C PRO A 253 -6.50 -24.03 -10.45
N LEU A 254 -6.38 -22.70 -10.30
CA LEU A 254 -7.36 -21.87 -9.59
C LEU A 254 -8.72 -21.89 -10.29
N ARG A 255 -8.73 -21.79 -11.62
CA ARG A 255 -9.93 -21.85 -12.44
C ARG A 255 -10.59 -23.23 -12.37
N ALA A 256 -9.80 -24.30 -12.41
CA ALA A 256 -10.30 -25.67 -12.26
C ALA A 256 -10.94 -25.91 -10.88
N ALA A 257 -10.38 -25.32 -9.82
CA ALA A 257 -10.92 -25.37 -8.46
C ALA A 257 -12.12 -24.42 -8.22
N GLY A 258 -12.49 -23.60 -9.21
CA GLY A 258 -13.61 -22.66 -9.07
C GLY A 258 -13.31 -21.46 -8.17
N CYS A 259 -12.04 -21.09 -7.97
CA CYS A 259 -11.64 -19.92 -7.20
C CYS A 259 -12.17 -18.64 -7.85
N THR A 260 -13.04 -17.91 -7.14
CA THR A 260 -13.51 -16.57 -7.54
C THR A 260 -12.83 -15.46 -6.73
N THR A 261 -12.13 -15.81 -5.66
CA THR A 261 -11.38 -14.89 -4.82
C THR A 261 -9.92 -15.31 -4.81
N VAL A 262 -9.01 -14.37 -5.09
CA VAL A 262 -7.57 -14.64 -5.17
C VAL A 262 -6.79 -13.61 -4.37
N VAL A 263 -5.94 -14.10 -3.47
CA VAL A 263 -4.98 -13.27 -2.71
C VAL A 263 -3.72 -13.05 -3.55
N LEU A 264 -3.32 -11.80 -3.69
CA LEU A 264 -2.07 -11.40 -4.33
C LEU A 264 -0.94 -11.38 -3.28
N GLY A 265 -0.21 -12.49 -3.18
CA GLY A 265 0.87 -12.72 -2.22
C GLY A 265 2.26 -12.27 -2.70
N CYS A 266 2.33 -11.37 -3.67
CA CYS A 266 3.54 -10.71 -4.15
C CYS A 266 3.19 -9.30 -4.64
N THR A 267 4.06 -8.33 -4.35
CA THR A 267 3.88 -6.93 -4.71
C THR A 267 3.92 -6.64 -6.21
N HIS A 268 4.46 -7.55 -7.03
CA HIS A 268 4.42 -7.45 -8.50
C HIS A 268 3.07 -7.84 -9.09
N TYR A 269 2.30 -8.71 -8.43
CA TYR A 269 1.10 -9.31 -9.06
C TYR A 269 -0.05 -8.32 -9.31
N PRO A 270 -0.23 -7.23 -8.55
CA PRO A 270 -1.18 -6.17 -8.92
C PRO A 270 -0.91 -5.58 -10.31
N LEU A 271 0.34 -5.60 -10.80
CA LEU A 271 0.70 -5.07 -12.13
C LEU A 271 0.14 -5.92 -13.28
N VAL A 272 -0.18 -7.20 -13.02
CA VAL A 272 -0.82 -8.12 -13.99
C VAL A 272 -2.27 -8.42 -13.61
N ALA A 273 -2.89 -7.60 -12.76
CA ALA A 273 -4.28 -7.78 -12.35
C ALA A 273 -5.29 -7.87 -13.52
N PRO A 274 -5.13 -7.14 -14.65
CA PRO A 274 -5.99 -7.35 -15.82
C PRO A 274 -5.87 -8.77 -16.39
N ALA A 275 -4.64 -9.24 -16.64
CA ALA A 275 -4.37 -10.58 -17.15
C ALA A 275 -4.83 -11.69 -16.20
N LEU A 276 -4.66 -11.49 -14.88
CA LEU A 276 -5.17 -12.44 -13.87
C LEU A 276 -6.69 -12.59 -13.93
N ARG A 277 -7.44 -11.50 -14.13
CA ARG A 277 -8.90 -11.56 -14.26
C ARG A 277 -9.32 -12.30 -15.53
N GLU A 278 -8.65 -12.00 -16.64
CA GLU A 278 -8.89 -12.66 -17.93
C GLU A 278 -8.61 -14.17 -17.84
N ALA A 279 -7.44 -14.55 -17.33
CA ALA A 279 -7.02 -15.94 -17.18
C ALA A 279 -7.94 -16.72 -16.22
N LEU A 280 -8.55 -16.09 -15.22
CA LEU A 280 -9.55 -16.78 -14.38
C LEU A 280 -10.84 -17.12 -15.15
N GLY A 281 -11.03 -16.63 -16.39
CA GLY A 281 -12.17 -16.95 -17.25
C GLY A 281 -13.47 -16.35 -16.74
N ARG A 282 -13.37 -15.21 -16.05
CA ARG A 282 -14.48 -14.58 -15.32
C ARG A 282 -14.58 -13.13 -15.76
N SER A 283 -15.81 -12.60 -15.78
CA SER A 283 -15.97 -11.16 -15.99
C SER A 283 -15.23 -10.39 -14.87
N PRO A 284 -14.78 -9.14 -15.09
CA PRO A 284 -14.15 -8.35 -14.03
C PRO A 284 -14.99 -8.19 -12.75
N ALA A 285 -16.30 -8.41 -12.83
CA ALA A 285 -17.22 -8.39 -11.70
C ALA A 285 -17.24 -9.71 -10.88
N GLU A 286 -16.69 -10.79 -11.41
CA GLU A 286 -16.74 -12.13 -10.82
C GLU A 286 -15.42 -12.56 -10.14
N ALA A 287 -14.28 -11.99 -10.55
CA ALA A 287 -12.97 -12.28 -9.95
C ALA A 287 -12.56 -11.19 -8.94
N THR A 288 -12.56 -11.55 -7.66
CA THR A 288 -12.13 -10.66 -6.56
C THR A 288 -10.65 -10.86 -6.30
N LEU A 289 -9.82 -9.91 -6.71
CA LEU A 289 -8.38 -9.90 -6.42
C LEU A 289 -8.11 -9.06 -5.16
N LEU A 290 -7.43 -9.64 -4.18
CA LEU A 290 -7.14 -9.02 -2.89
C LEU A 290 -5.67 -8.62 -2.82
N ASP A 291 -5.42 -7.31 -2.90
CA ASP A 291 -4.12 -6.68 -2.69
C ASP A 291 -4.02 -6.13 -1.26
N PRO A 292 -3.00 -6.49 -0.46
CA PRO A 292 -2.81 -5.97 0.89
C PRO A 292 -2.34 -4.50 0.97
N ALA A 293 -2.03 -3.82 -0.14
CA ALA A 293 -1.43 -2.48 -0.15
C ALA A 293 -2.20 -1.44 0.70
N ASP A 294 -3.54 -1.37 0.58
CA ASP A 294 -4.35 -0.41 1.35
C ASP A 294 -4.34 -0.72 2.86
N ALA A 295 -4.32 -2.01 3.23
CA ALA A 295 -4.23 -2.42 4.63
C ALA A 295 -2.86 -2.05 5.23
N VAL A 296 -1.78 -2.21 4.46
CA VAL A 296 -0.43 -1.77 4.84
C VAL A 296 -0.38 -0.25 5.01
N ALA A 297 -0.99 0.50 4.09
CA ALA A 297 -1.05 1.95 4.19
C ALA A 297 -1.84 2.43 5.42
N ALA A 298 -2.97 1.79 5.72
CA ALA A 298 -3.76 2.09 6.92
C ALA A 298 -3.01 1.77 8.22
N GLN A 299 -2.30 0.63 8.26
CA GLN A 299 -1.45 0.24 9.38
C GLN A 299 -0.30 1.25 9.60
N THR A 300 0.34 1.65 8.50
CA THR A 300 1.43 2.62 8.53
C THR A 300 0.96 3.96 9.05
N ALA A 301 -0.18 4.45 8.58
CA ALA A 301 -0.77 5.70 9.05
C ALA A 301 -1.05 5.68 10.56
N ARG A 302 -1.62 4.58 11.07
CA ARG A 302 -1.90 4.43 12.49
C ARG A 302 -0.65 4.42 13.36
N ILE A 303 0.42 3.73 12.92
CA ILE A 303 1.69 3.74 13.65
C ILE A 303 2.37 5.13 13.55
N ALA A 304 2.36 5.76 12.37
CA ALA A 304 2.92 7.09 12.18
C ALA A 304 2.26 8.14 13.08
N ALA A 305 0.94 8.02 13.32
CA ALA A 305 0.21 8.88 14.22
C ALA A 305 0.55 8.64 15.71
N SER A 306 0.98 7.44 16.10
CA SER A 306 1.36 7.14 17.49
C SER A 306 2.80 7.53 17.85
N LEU A 307 3.63 7.87 16.86
CA LEU A 307 4.99 8.30 17.12
C LEU A 307 5.03 9.72 17.69
N PRO A 308 6.03 10.09 18.53
CA PRO A 308 6.23 11.47 18.95
C PRO A 308 6.38 12.40 17.73
N ALA A 309 5.84 13.62 17.80
CA ALA A 309 6.02 14.60 16.75
C ALA A 309 7.49 15.08 16.75
N THR A 310 8.18 14.90 15.63
CA THR A 310 9.63 15.14 15.47
C THR A 310 9.94 16.23 14.46
N GLY A 311 8.92 16.81 13.81
CA GLY A 311 9.07 17.76 12.72
C GLY A 311 8.13 18.96 12.81
N GLN A 312 8.40 19.97 11.99
CA GLN A 312 7.52 21.11 11.81
C GLN A 312 6.25 20.67 11.06
N PHE A 313 5.12 21.25 11.43
CA PHE A 313 3.86 21.06 10.70
C PHE A 313 4.03 21.62 9.30
N SER A 314 3.74 20.81 8.27
CA SER A 314 3.84 21.21 6.87
C SER A 314 2.51 20.93 6.19
N ASN A 315 2.00 21.95 5.50
CA ASN A 315 0.85 21.82 4.61
C ASN A 315 1.27 21.44 3.18
N VAL A 316 2.55 21.15 2.95
CA VAL A 316 3.09 20.77 1.64
C VAL A 316 2.98 19.27 1.46
N ARG A 317 2.63 18.83 0.25
CA ARG A 317 2.65 17.41 -0.13
C ARG A 317 4.06 16.85 0.07
N GLY A 318 4.17 15.73 0.76
CA GLY A 318 5.42 15.04 0.99
C GLY A 318 6.02 14.56 -0.33
N GLN A 319 7.35 14.57 -0.39
CA GLN A 319 8.13 14.20 -1.57
C GLN A 319 8.50 12.72 -1.55
N ILE A 320 8.84 12.17 -2.71
CA ILE A 320 9.32 10.79 -2.85
C ILE A 320 10.73 10.82 -3.44
N ASP A 321 11.69 10.27 -2.71
CA ASP A 321 13.04 10.04 -3.21
C ASP A 321 13.21 8.55 -3.54
N PHE A 322 13.56 8.25 -4.78
CA PHE A 322 13.72 6.90 -5.29
C PHE A 322 15.18 6.47 -5.30
N TRP A 323 15.44 5.26 -4.86
CA TRP A 323 16.76 4.64 -4.83
C TRP A 323 16.67 3.25 -5.46
N THR A 324 17.59 2.93 -6.36
CA THR A 324 17.70 1.57 -6.91
C THR A 324 19.15 1.21 -7.20
N ASN A 325 19.49 -0.06 -7.00
CA ASN A 325 20.76 -0.61 -7.48
C ASN A 325 20.62 -1.36 -8.82
N GLY A 326 19.42 -1.41 -9.39
CA GLY A 326 19.16 -1.83 -10.75
C GLY A 326 19.15 -0.66 -11.73
N GLU A 327 18.35 -0.78 -12.79
CA GLU A 327 18.21 0.21 -13.86
C GLU A 327 17.22 1.34 -13.47
N PRO A 328 17.68 2.60 -13.32
CA PRO A 328 16.81 3.74 -12.95
C PRO A 328 15.62 3.94 -13.88
N ALA A 329 15.81 3.70 -15.19
CA ALA A 329 14.74 3.87 -16.17
C ALA A 329 13.57 2.89 -15.97
N THR A 330 13.84 1.66 -15.52
CA THR A 330 12.81 0.67 -15.21
C THR A 330 12.02 1.07 -13.97
N LEU A 331 12.70 1.53 -12.92
CA LEU A 331 12.04 2.04 -11.71
C LEU A 331 11.11 3.21 -12.03
N LEU A 332 11.60 4.19 -12.80
CA LEU A 332 10.82 5.38 -13.17
C LEU A 332 9.56 5.01 -13.95
N ARG A 333 9.69 4.14 -14.96
CA ARG A 333 8.56 3.71 -15.80
C ARG A 333 7.44 3.09 -14.97
N ILE A 334 7.80 2.23 -14.02
CA ILE A 334 6.83 1.54 -13.16
C ILE A 334 6.28 2.50 -12.10
N ALA A 335 7.08 3.42 -11.57
CA ALA A 335 6.60 4.45 -10.65
C ALA A 335 5.53 5.32 -11.33
N GLN A 336 5.76 5.76 -12.57
CA GLN A 336 4.80 6.50 -13.37
C GLN A 336 3.52 5.68 -13.63
N ALA A 337 3.64 4.40 -13.96
CA ALA A 337 2.48 3.51 -14.12
C ALA A 337 1.66 3.38 -12.82
N CYS A 338 2.30 3.49 -11.66
CA CYS A 338 1.66 3.54 -10.34
C CYS A 338 1.13 4.94 -9.95
N GLY A 339 1.26 5.96 -10.81
CA GLY A 339 0.85 7.33 -10.52
C GLY A 339 1.72 8.02 -9.46
N LEU A 340 2.99 7.64 -9.37
CA LEU A 340 3.96 8.19 -8.44
C LEU A 340 4.90 9.15 -9.17
N ASP A 341 4.92 10.40 -8.70
CA ASP A 341 5.89 11.39 -9.13
C ASP A 341 6.99 11.54 -8.08
N GLY A 342 8.24 11.30 -8.50
CA GLY A 342 9.43 11.42 -7.65
C GLY A 342 10.08 12.78 -7.74
N ARG A 343 10.78 13.17 -6.67
CA ARG A 343 11.69 14.32 -6.68
C ARG A 343 12.99 13.98 -7.39
N ALA A 344 13.53 12.80 -7.08
CA ALA A 344 14.83 12.37 -7.57
C ALA A 344 14.92 10.85 -7.64
N ILE A 345 15.79 10.37 -8.50
CA ILE A 345 16.20 8.96 -8.59
C ILE A 345 17.70 8.89 -8.38
N HIS A 346 18.11 8.04 -7.46
CA HIS A 346 19.49 7.91 -7.03
C HIS A 346 19.97 6.47 -7.23
N GLN A 347 21.25 6.33 -7.56
CA GLN A 347 21.88 5.01 -7.57
C GLN A 347 22.15 4.58 -6.13
N LEU A 348 21.65 3.40 -5.79
CA LEU A 348 21.89 2.74 -4.53
C LEU A 348 23.13 1.85 -4.68
N SER A 349 24.17 2.09 -3.87
CA SER A 349 25.39 1.28 -3.95
C SER A 349 25.10 -0.18 -3.59
N PRO A 350 25.55 -1.18 -4.36
CA PRO A 350 25.32 -2.59 -4.04
C PRO A 350 26.14 -3.08 -2.83
N ALA A 351 27.15 -2.32 -2.42
CA ALA A 351 28.15 -2.77 -1.44
C ALA A 351 27.63 -2.76 0.00
N LEU A 352 27.82 -3.89 0.68
CA LEU A 352 27.68 -4.06 2.14
C LEU A 352 28.83 -3.35 2.91
N HIS A 353 29.27 -2.17 2.49
CA HIS A 353 30.24 -1.43 3.30
C HIS A 353 29.56 -1.01 4.59
N HIS A 354 30.19 -1.35 5.73
CA HIS A 354 29.74 -1.09 7.08
C HIS A 354 29.06 0.29 7.19
N ILE A 355 27.74 0.31 7.30
CA ILE A 355 27.02 1.48 7.77
C ILE A 355 27.41 1.59 9.25
N ALA A 356 28.38 2.45 9.54
CA ALA A 356 28.77 2.73 10.92
C ALA A 356 27.52 3.22 11.68
N PRO A 357 27.24 2.69 12.88
CA PRO A 357 26.08 3.10 13.65
C PRO A 357 26.32 4.51 14.19
N SER A 358 25.95 5.55 13.45
CA SER A 358 25.84 6.90 13.98
C SER A 358 24.37 7.21 14.29
N VAL A 359 23.81 6.48 15.25
CA VAL A 359 22.67 6.99 16.03
C VAL A 359 23.25 7.36 17.39
N GLN A 360 23.74 8.60 17.49
CA GLN A 360 23.95 9.22 18.80
C GLN A 360 22.57 9.35 19.45
N ALA A 361 22.32 8.52 20.45
CA ALA A 361 21.22 8.73 21.37
C ALA A 361 21.38 10.14 21.96
N HIS A 362 20.40 11.01 21.70
CA HIS A 362 20.25 12.26 22.44
C HIS A 362 20.14 11.93 23.94
N ARG A 363 21.26 12.05 24.66
CA ARG A 363 21.27 12.20 26.11
C ARG A 363 21.00 13.67 26.42
N SER A 364 19.89 13.94 27.09
CA SER A 364 19.64 15.24 27.72
C SER A 364 20.71 15.50 28.80
N PRO A 365 21.20 16.75 28.96
CA PRO A 365 22.13 17.09 30.03
C PRO A 365 21.40 17.26 31.39
N PRO A 366 22.15 17.17 32.51
CA PRO A 366 21.61 16.98 33.86
C PRO A 366 20.86 18.16 34.45
#